data_AF-A0A822YF94-F1
#
_entry.id   AF-A0A822YF94-F1
#
_cell.length_a   1.000
_cell.length_b   1.000
_cell.length_c   1.000
_cell.angle_alpha   90.00
_cell.angle_beta   90.00
_cell.angle_gamma   90.00
#
_symmetry.space_group_name_H-M   'P 1'
#
loop_
_entity.id
_entity.type
_entity.pdbx_description
1 polymer ?
#
loop_
_entity_poly.entity_id
_entity_poly.type
_entity_poly.pdbx_seq_one_letter_code
_entity_poly.pdbx_strand_id
1 'polypeptide(L)'
;MGGLGKTTIAQLAYNEERVKRYFNLRMWVRVSNDFEVRRLIGFIIESATSGSKCDTSNMDVLQQRLQEVLRGKLFLLVLDDVME
;
A
#
# COMPACT_ATOMS: atom_id res chain seq x y z
N MET A 1 -6.31 21.35 -1.33
CA MET A 1 -5.39 22.12 -0.46
C MET A 1 -4.21 21.25 -0.04
N GLY A 2 -3.07 21.43 -0.68
CA GLY A 2 -1.80 20.77 -0.32
C GLY A 2 -1.13 21.45 0.89
N GLY A 3 -0.28 20.73 1.62
CA GLY A 3 0.62 21.34 2.60
C GLY A 3 0.15 21.40 4.06
N LEU A 4 -1.01 20.81 4.41
CA LEU A 4 -1.50 20.76 5.81
C LEU A 4 -0.78 19.72 6.71
N GLY A 5 0.33 19.13 6.26
CA GLY A 5 1.08 18.14 7.04
C GLY A 5 0.42 16.76 7.21
N LYS A 6 -0.65 16.46 6.45
CA LYS A 6 -1.37 15.16 6.53
C LYS A 6 -0.44 13.96 6.32
N THR A 7 0.32 13.97 5.23
CA THR A 7 1.32 12.95 4.91
C THR A 7 2.37 12.86 6.02
N THR A 8 2.80 13.99 6.59
CA THR A 8 3.77 14.02 7.70
C THR A 8 3.24 13.30 8.95
N ILE A 9 2.01 13.58 9.37
CA ILE A 9 1.40 12.92 10.53
C ILE A 9 1.25 11.41 10.28
N ALA A 10 0.80 11.03 9.09
CA ALA A 10 0.68 9.62 8.71
C ALA A 10 2.05 8.93 8.71
N GLN A 11 3.12 9.59 8.23
CA GLN A 11 4.48 9.04 8.25
C GLN A 11 5.01 8.86 9.67
N LEU A 12 4.71 9.79 10.58
CA LEU A 12 5.07 9.67 11.99
C LEU A 12 4.41 8.45 12.63
N ALA A 13 3.10 8.26 12.41
CA ALA A 13 2.38 7.10 12.92
C ALA A 13 2.88 5.79 12.29
N TYR A 14 3.07 5.76 10.97
CA TYR A 14 3.52 4.57 10.25
C TYR A 14 4.90 4.10 10.70
N ASN A 15 5.80 5.02 11.04
CA ASN A 15 7.16 4.72 11.48
C ASN A 15 7.32 4.55 12.99
N GLU A 16 6.24 4.67 13.75
CA GLU A 16 6.24 4.51 15.20
C GLU A 16 6.54 3.04 15.58
N GLU A 17 7.35 2.83 16.62
CA GLU A 17 7.86 1.50 16.97
C GLU A 17 6.79 0.50 17.40
N ARG A 18 5.73 0.93 18.09
CA ARG A 18 4.59 0.07 18.42
C ARG A 18 3.83 -0.32 17.17
N VAL A 19 3.65 0.60 16.21
CA VAL A 19 3.02 0.30 14.92
C VAL A 19 3.86 -0.71 14.12
N LYS A 20 5.18 -0.49 14.03
CA LYS A 20 6.11 -1.44 13.38
C LYS A 20 6.08 -2.83 14.01
N ARG A 21 6.00 -2.92 15.34
CA ARG A 21 5.97 -4.19 16.09
C ARG A 21 4.63 -4.91 15.97
N TYR A 22 3.53 -4.15 15.85
CA TYR A 22 2.18 -4.72 15.79
C TYR A 22 1.82 -5.18 14.38
N PHE A 23 2.19 -4.40 13.36
CA PHE A 23 1.93 -4.70 11.95
C PHE A 23 3.18 -5.26 11.28
N ASN A 24 3.25 -6.58 11.18
CA ASN A 24 4.37 -7.29 10.54
C ASN A 24 4.44 -7.03 9.03
N LEU A 25 3.32 -6.64 8.41
CA LEU A 25 3.26 -6.19 7.02
C LEU A 25 2.77 -4.74 6.97
N ARG A 26 3.58 -3.84 6.44
CA ARG A 26 3.21 -2.43 6.27
C ARG A 26 3.47 -2.02 4.83
N MET A 27 2.48 -1.38 4.23
CA MET A 27 2.50 -0.94 2.84
C MET A 27 2.12 0.53 2.79
N TRP A 28 2.89 1.31 2.05
CA TRP A 28 2.59 2.72 1.79
C TRP A 28 2.59 2.93 0.30
N VAL A 29 1.43 3.28 -0.25
CA VAL A 29 1.24 3.46 -1.68
C VAL A 29 0.72 4.86 -1.93
N ARG A 30 1.43 5.61 -2.78
CA ARG A 30 0.97 6.90 -3.25
C ARG A 30 0.01 6.71 -4.40
N VAL A 31 -1.18 7.28 -4.29
CA VAL A 31 -2.19 7.31 -5.32
C VAL A 31 -1.97 8.54 -6.19
N SER A 32 -1.78 8.33 -7.49
CA SER A 32 -1.71 9.42 -8.47
C SER A 32 -3.06 9.66 -9.13
N ASN A 33 -3.27 10.86 -9.68
CA ASN A 33 -4.52 11.26 -10.37
C ASN A 33 -4.94 10.32 -11.51
N ASP A 34 -3.98 9.68 -12.19
CA ASP A 34 -4.24 8.65 -13.20
C ASP A 34 -4.57 7.30 -12.54
N PHE A 35 -5.64 7.29 -11.73
CA PHE A 35 -6.02 6.17 -10.88
C PHE A 35 -6.52 4.98 -11.72
N GLU A 36 -5.65 4.01 -11.95
CA GLU A 36 -6.01 2.70 -12.48
C GLU A 36 -5.94 1.65 -11.36
N VAL A 37 -7.09 1.06 -10.99
CA VAL A 37 -7.19 0.05 -9.92
C VAL A 37 -6.19 -1.10 -10.10
N ARG A 38 -5.95 -1.51 -11.36
CA ARG A 38 -4.93 -2.51 -11.72
C ARG A 38 -3.54 -2.12 -11.23
N ARG A 39 -3.12 -0.88 -11.53
CA ARG A 39 -1.81 -0.35 -11.12
C ARG A 39 -1.72 -0.21 -9.62
N LEU A 40 -2.81 0.22 -8.96
CA LEU A 40 -2.85 0.33 -7.51
C LEU A 40 -2.58 -1.02 -6.85
N ILE A 41 -3.26 -2.08 -7.29
CA ILE A 41 -3.04 -3.44 -6.77
C ILE A 41 -1.59 -3.87 -7.03
N GLY A 42 -1.04 -3.57 -8.21
CA GLY A 42 0.37 -3.81 -8.52
C GLY A 42 1.33 -3.14 -7.52
N PHE A 43 1.12 -1.85 -7.21
CA PHE A 43 1.93 -1.11 -6.23
C PHE A 43 1.78 -1.63 -4.80
N ILE A 44 0.57 -2.06 -4.42
CA ILE A 44 0.36 -2.70 -3.11
C ILE A 44 1.16 -4.00 -3.02
N ILE A 45 1.07 -4.86 -4.05
CA ILE A 45 1.84 -6.12 -4.10
C ILE A 45 3.34 -5.84 -4.05
N GLU A 46 3.83 -4.87 -4.82
CA GLU A 46 5.23 -4.45 -4.82
C GLU A 46 5.69 -3.96 -3.44
N SER A 47 4.90 -3.09 -2.79
CA SER A 47 5.15 -2.61 -1.43
C SER A 47 5.19 -3.75 -0.40
N ALA A 48 4.29 -4.72 -0.55
CA ALA A 48 4.15 -5.84 0.37
C ALA A 48 5.23 -6.93 0.22
N THR A 49 5.89 -6.96 -0.93
CA THR A 49 6.90 -7.98 -1.30
C THR A 49 8.31 -7.39 -1.38
N SER A 50 8.54 -6.25 -0.75
CA SER A 50 9.84 -5.57 -0.70
C SER A 50 10.40 -5.25 -2.09
N GLY A 51 9.53 -4.82 -3.03
CA GLY A 51 9.92 -4.40 -4.37
C GLY A 51 9.82 -5.47 -5.45
N SER A 52 9.27 -6.66 -5.14
CA SER A 52 9.00 -7.66 -6.19
C SER A 52 7.84 -7.20 -7.07
N LYS A 53 8.15 -6.86 -8.32
CA LYS A 53 7.14 -6.39 -9.27
C LYS A 53 6.15 -7.49 -9.64
N CYS A 54 4.91 -7.07 -9.86
CA CYS A 54 3.86 -7.89 -10.42
C CYS A 54 3.50 -7.36 -11.81
N ASP A 55 4.25 -7.80 -12.83
CA ASP A 55 4.14 -7.28 -14.20
C ASP A 55 2.97 -7.89 -15.00
N THR A 56 1.85 -8.18 -14.33
CA THR A 56 0.64 -8.70 -14.98
C THR A 56 -0.45 -7.64 -15.02
N SER A 57 -1.11 -7.52 -16.17
CA SER A 57 -2.31 -6.68 -16.34
C SER A 57 -3.60 -7.46 -16.10
N ASN A 58 -3.52 -8.77 -15.85
CA ASN A 58 -4.67 -9.62 -15.59
C ASN A 58 -5.18 -9.42 -14.15
N MET A 59 -6.43 -8.98 -14.02
CA MET A 59 -7.07 -8.70 -12.74
C MET A 59 -7.23 -9.92 -11.84
N ASP A 60 -7.52 -11.09 -12.38
CA ASP A 60 -7.71 -12.31 -11.58
C ASP A 60 -6.39 -12.72 -10.92
N VAL A 61 -5.28 -12.60 -11.68
CA VAL A 61 -3.93 -12.87 -11.17
C VAL A 61 -3.53 -11.84 -10.11
N LEU A 62 -3.83 -10.56 -10.34
CA LEU A 62 -3.57 -9.50 -9.37
C LEU A 62 -4.33 -9.74 -8.06
N GLN A 63 -5.62 -10.07 -8.14
CA GLN A 63 -6.44 -10.37 -6.96
C GLN A 63 -5.93 -11.60 -6.21
N GLN A 64 -5.63 -12.69 -6.92
CA GLN A 64 -5.10 -13.90 -6.31
C GLN A 64 -3.79 -13.61 -5.57
N ARG A 65 -2.84 -12.93 -6.24
CA ARG A 65 -1.54 -12.63 -5.64
C ARG A 65 -1.66 -11.67 -4.46
N LEU A 66 -2.55 -10.69 -4.53
CA LEU A 66 -2.85 -9.82 -3.39
C LEU A 66 -3.39 -10.64 -2.21
N GLN A 67 -4.33 -11.55 -2.44
CA GLN A 67 -4.84 -12.43 -1.40
C GLN A 67 -3.74 -13.29 -0.78
N GLU A 68 -2.88 -13.91 -1.58
CA GLU A 68 -1.75 -14.72 -1.11
C GLU A 68 -0.79 -13.91 -0.23
N VAL A 69 -0.49 -12.67 -0.65
CA VAL A 69 0.39 -11.76 0.07
C VAL A 69 -0.22 -11.32 1.40
N LEU A 70 -1.53 -11.11 1.48
CA LEU A 70 -2.19 -10.61 2.69
C LEU A 70 -2.68 -11.72 3.64
N ARG A 71 -2.91 -12.93 3.14
CA ARG A 71 -3.54 -14.02 3.89
C ARG A 71 -2.81 -14.30 5.20
N GLY A 72 -3.58 -14.30 6.29
CA GLY A 72 -3.09 -14.65 7.63
C GLY A 72 -2.16 -13.60 8.27
N LYS A 73 -1.99 -12.42 7.65
CA LYS A 73 -1.14 -11.35 8.18
C LYS A 73 -1.99 -10.24 8.76
N LEU A 74 -1.54 -9.71 9.89
CA LEU A 74 -1.99 -8.40 10.36
C LEU A 74 -1.18 -7.33 9.63
N PHE A 75 -1.86 -6.50 8.85
CA PHE A 75 -1.22 -5.54 7.97
C PHE A 75 -1.75 -4.11 8.15
N LEU A 76 -0.90 -3.14 7.83
CA LEU A 76 -1.25 -1.74 7.71
C LEU A 76 -1.05 -1.31 6.26
N LEU A 77 -2.11 -0.78 5.64
CA LEU A 77 -2.06 -0.19 4.30
C LEU A 77 -2.34 1.31 4.41
N VAL A 78 -1.41 2.13 3.94
CA VAL A 78 -1.59 3.57 3.79
C VAL A 78 -1.73 3.88 2.30
N LEU A 79 -2.87 4.47 1.93
CA LEU A 79 -3.13 5.04 0.62
C LEU A 79 -2.98 6.55 0.74
N ASP A 80 -1.89 7.09 0.22
CA ASP A 80 -1.54 8.51 0.33
C ASP A 80 -1.95 9.29 -0.91
N ASP A 81 -2.26 10.57 -0.76
CA ASP A 81 -2.64 11.48 -1.86
C ASP A 81 -3.92 11.08 -2.63
N VAL A 82 -4.88 10.42 -1.94
CA VAL A 82 -6.21 10.11 -2.51
C VAL A 82 -7.03 11.40 -2.58
N MET A 83 -7.39 11.81 -3.79
CA MET A 83 -8.34 12.91 -4.06
C MET A 83 -9.67 12.32 -4.53
N GLU A 84 -10.79 12.93 -4.12
CA GLU A 84 -12.12 12.65 -4.68
C GLU A 84 -12.29 13.23 -6.08
#